data_AF-A0A3Q9BJ59-F1
#
_entry.id   AF-A0A3Q9BJ59-F1
#
_cell.length_a   1.000
_cell.length_b   1.000
_cell.length_c   1.000
_cell.angle_alpha   90.00
_cell.angle_beta   90.00
_cell.angle_gamma   90.00
#
_symmetry.space_group_name_H-M   'P 1'
#
loop_
_entity.id
_entity.type
_entity.pdbx_description
1 polymer ?
#
loop_
_entity_poly.entity_id
_entity_poly.type
_entity_poly.pdbx_seq_one_letter_code
_entity_poly.pdbx_strand_id
1 'polypeptide(L)'
;KDRLQTPMLRMKNGQYDKEGKFTSVSWDTAFDVMAEKWKLALKKQGPSGVGMFGSGQWTVMEGYAASKMMKAGFRSNNIDPNARHCMASAVVGFMRTFGIDEPTGCYDDLEHADVFVLWGS
;
A
#
# COMPACT_ATOMS: atom_id res chain seq x y z
N LYS A 1 20.40 9.51 9.56
CA LYS A 1 21.72 8.80 9.67
C LYS A 1 21.53 7.27 9.72
N ASP A 2 20.36 6.79 9.30
CA ASP A 2 19.73 5.52 9.67
C ASP A 2 18.90 4.95 8.50
N ARG A 3 19.20 5.41 7.27
CA ARG A 3 18.59 4.87 6.06
C ARG A 3 18.94 3.39 5.97
N LEU A 4 17.92 2.53 5.87
CA LEU A 4 18.09 1.09 5.67
C LEU A 4 18.94 0.83 4.42
N GLN A 5 20.01 0.04 4.55
CA GLN A 5 20.93 -0.31 3.46
C GLN A 5 20.82 -1.78 3.03
N THR A 6 20.29 -2.64 3.90
CA THR A 6 20.18 -4.09 3.66
C THR A 6 18.84 -4.61 4.15
N PRO A 7 18.36 -5.74 3.59
CA PRO A 7 17.22 -6.47 4.15
C PRO A 7 17.51 -6.92 5.58
N MET A 8 16.52 -6.73 6.46
CA MET A 8 16.60 -7.11 7.87
C MET A 8 15.55 -8.18 8.17
N LEU A 9 16.01 -9.36 8.58
CA LEU A 9 15.14 -10.50 8.90
C LEU A 9 15.27 -10.85 10.39
N ARG A 10 14.17 -11.23 11.04
CA ARG A 10 14.21 -11.74 12.41
C ARG A 10 14.77 -13.16 12.41
N MET A 11 15.89 -13.34 13.09
CA MET A 11 16.65 -14.59 13.10
C MET A 11 16.93 -15.09 14.52
N LYS A 12 16.91 -16.41 14.69
CA LYS A 12 17.37 -17.12 15.89
C LYS A 12 18.01 -18.44 15.45
N ASN A 13 19.21 -18.76 15.96
CA ASN A 13 19.95 -19.98 15.61
C ASN A 13 20.14 -20.20 14.09
N GLY A 14 20.36 -19.11 13.34
CA GLY A 14 20.60 -19.16 11.90
C GLY A 14 19.36 -19.35 11.02
N GLN A 15 18.15 -19.32 11.59
CA GLN A 15 16.88 -19.48 10.85
C GLN A 15 15.89 -18.36 11.19
N TYR A 16 14.90 -18.18 10.31
CA TYR A 16 13.79 -17.25 10.57
C TYR A 16 13.03 -17.67 11.84
N ASP A 17 12.85 -16.73 12.76
CA ASP A 17 12.07 -16.90 13.98
C ASP A 17 11.30 -15.62 14.27
N LYS A 18 10.01 -15.73 14.59
CA LYS A 18 9.12 -14.60 14.89
C LYS A 18 9.63 -13.78 16.08
N GLU A 19 10.22 -14.45 17.07
CA GLU A 19 10.77 -13.87 18.29
C GLU A 19 12.29 -13.58 18.18
N GLY A 20 12.86 -13.75 16.98
CA GLY A 20 14.25 -13.46 16.69
C GLY A 20 14.58 -11.96 16.68
N LYS A 21 15.89 -11.66 16.71
CA LYS A 21 16.42 -10.29 16.55
C LYS A 21 16.64 -9.98 15.07
N PHE A 22 16.46 -8.72 14.69
CA PHE A 22 16.75 -8.29 13.32
C PHE A 22 18.24 -8.44 13.00
N THR A 23 18.52 -9.18 11.94
CA THR A 23 19.86 -9.44 11.42
C THR A 23 19.86 -9.14 9.93
N SER A 24 20.95 -8.57 9.44
CA SER A 24 21.12 -8.30 8.00
C SER A 24 21.20 -9.61 7.23
N VAL A 25 20.47 -9.70 6.11
CA VAL A 25 20.48 -10.85 5.18
C VAL A 25 20.62 -10.36 3.74
N SER A 26 20.89 -11.26 2.80
CA SER A 26 20.87 -10.93 1.37
C SER A 26 19.43 -10.77 0.86
N TRP A 27 19.28 -10.14 -0.31
CA TRP A 27 18.00 -10.06 -1.00
C TRP A 27 17.43 -11.44 -1.34
N ASP A 28 18.28 -12.38 -1.76
CA ASP A 28 17.85 -13.75 -2.08
C ASP A 28 17.23 -14.43 -0.86
N THR A 29 17.90 -14.38 0.30
CA THR A 29 17.35 -14.95 1.54
C THR A 29 16.05 -14.27 1.96
N ALA A 30 15.96 -12.93 1.82
CA ALA A 30 14.73 -12.22 2.14
C ALA A 30 13.56 -12.66 1.24
N PHE A 31 13.78 -12.76 -0.07
CA PHE A 31 12.76 -13.19 -1.02
C PHE A 31 12.41 -14.67 -0.89
N ASP A 32 13.37 -15.55 -0.59
CA ASP A 32 13.12 -16.97 -0.34
C ASP A 32 12.13 -17.17 0.82
N VAL A 33 12.37 -16.48 1.95
CA VAL A 33 11.48 -16.54 3.10
C VAL A 33 10.12 -15.94 2.79
N MET A 34 10.07 -14.79 2.10
CA MET A 34 8.80 -14.20 1.66
C MET A 34 8.01 -15.16 0.76
N ALA A 35 8.65 -15.75 -0.25
CA ALA A 35 8.02 -16.66 -1.19
C ALA A 35 7.51 -17.92 -0.50
N GLU A 36 8.26 -18.50 0.43
CA GLU A 36 7.83 -19.64 1.25
C GLU A 36 6.55 -19.30 2.04
N LYS A 37 6.54 -18.17 2.77
CA LYS A 37 5.39 -17.76 3.58
C LYS A 37 4.16 -17.41 2.72
N TRP A 38 4.35 -16.72 1.61
CA TRP A 38 3.27 -16.40 0.67
C TRP A 38 2.66 -17.67 0.06
N LYS A 39 3.48 -18.61 -0.42
CA LYS A 39 3.00 -19.89 -0.96
C LYS A 39 2.26 -20.70 0.10
N LEU A 40 2.75 -20.74 1.34
CA LEU A 40 2.08 -21.42 2.45
C LEU A 40 0.71 -20.79 2.78
N ALA A 41 0.64 -19.46 2.86
CA ALA A 41 -0.60 -18.74 3.12
C ALA A 41 -1.63 -18.97 2.01
N LEU A 42 -1.21 -18.86 0.75
CA LEU A 42 -2.06 -19.13 -0.41
C LEU A 42 -2.55 -20.58 -0.43
N LYS A 43 -1.70 -21.57 -0.11
CA LYS A 43 -2.10 -22.98 -0.03
C LYS A 43 -3.12 -23.23 1.08
N LYS A 44 -2.98 -22.55 2.23
CA LYS A 44 -3.84 -22.79 3.41
C LYS A 44 -5.17 -22.03 3.37
N GLN A 45 -5.15 -20.78 2.92
CA GLN A 45 -6.29 -19.85 3.03
C GLN A 45 -6.72 -19.26 1.68
N GLY A 46 -6.07 -19.65 0.58
CA GLY A 46 -6.32 -19.04 -0.73
C GLY A 46 -5.93 -17.56 -0.79
N PRO A 47 -6.45 -16.81 -1.78
CA PRO A 47 -6.13 -15.41 -1.99
C PRO A 47 -6.43 -14.47 -0.81
N SER A 48 -7.37 -14.83 0.07
CA SER A 48 -7.69 -14.04 1.26
C SER A 48 -6.63 -14.12 2.37
N GLY A 49 -5.71 -15.09 2.30
CA GLY A 49 -4.63 -15.25 3.28
C GLY A 49 -3.42 -14.33 3.08
N VAL A 50 -3.40 -13.56 2.00
CA VAL A 50 -2.33 -12.60 1.68
C VAL A 50 -2.90 -11.20 1.56
N GLY A 51 -2.05 -10.19 1.75
CA GLY A 51 -2.47 -8.79 1.67
C GLY A 51 -1.30 -7.83 1.52
N MET A 52 -1.62 -6.61 1.09
CA MET A 52 -0.68 -5.51 0.91
C MET A 52 -1.32 -4.22 1.42
N PHE A 53 -0.58 -3.45 2.21
CA PHE A 53 -0.98 -2.09 2.60
C PHE A 53 -0.15 -1.09 1.83
N GLY A 54 -0.80 -0.37 0.92
CA GLY A 54 -0.14 0.53 -0.03
C GLY A 54 0.00 1.96 0.46
N SER A 55 0.44 2.85 -0.44
CA SER A 55 0.59 4.26 -0.12
C SER A 55 0.18 5.17 -1.27
N GLY A 56 -0.45 6.31 -0.96
CA GLY A 56 -0.61 7.43 -1.89
C GLY A 56 0.70 8.16 -2.21
N GLN A 57 1.79 7.82 -1.53
CA GLN A 57 3.14 8.34 -1.79
C GLN A 57 3.92 7.46 -2.77
N TRP A 58 3.33 6.37 -3.26
CA TRP A 58 3.90 5.61 -4.36
C TRP A 58 3.94 6.45 -5.64
N THR A 59 4.91 6.15 -6.49
CA THR A 59 4.78 6.53 -7.90
C THR A 59 3.53 5.86 -8.49
N VAL A 60 2.97 6.46 -9.53
CA VAL A 60 1.85 5.88 -10.28
C VAL A 60 2.16 4.45 -10.72
N MET A 61 3.39 4.21 -11.17
CA MET A 61 3.81 2.91 -11.70
C MET A 61 3.97 1.84 -10.62
N GLU A 62 4.43 2.20 -9.42
CA GLU A 62 4.48 1.29 -8.27
C GLU A 62 3.07 0.86 -7.85
N GLY A 63 2.13 1.82 -7.74
CA GLY A 63 0.74 1.53 -7.42
C GLY A 63 0.07 0.62 -8.46
N TYR A 64 0.34 0.88 -9.75
CA TYR A 64 -0.16 0.04 -10.84
C TYR A 64 0.43 -1.37 -10.81
N ALA A 65 1.74 -1.51 -10.60
CA ALA A 65 2.40 -2.81 -10.47
C ALA A 65 1.87 -3.60 -9.29
N ALA A 66 1.71 -2.97 -8.12
CA ALA A 66 1.11 -3.56 -6.92
C ALA A 66 -0.34 -4.04 -7.17
N SER A 67 -1.15 -3.20 -7.84
CA SER A 67 -2.52 -3.55 -8.21
C SER A 67 -2.57 -4.79 -9.13
N LYS A 68 -1.71 -4.86 -10.15
CA LYS A 68 -1.63 -6.03 -11.03
C LYS A 68 -1.15 -7.28 -10.28
N MET A 69 -0.12 -7.16 -9.46
CA MET A 69 0.41 -8.27 -8.66
C MET A 69 -0.67 -8.86 -7.75
N MET A 70 -1.39 -8.01 -7.00
CA MET A 70 -2.41 -8.46 -6.06
C MET A 70 -3.66 -8.97 -6.78
N LYS A 71 -4.24 -8.17 -7.68
CA LYS A 71 -5.56 -8.45 -8.27
C LYS A 71 -5.50 -9.47 -9.40
N ALA A 72 -4.50 -9.41 -10.27
CA ALA A 72 -4.37 -10.32 -11.41
C ALA A 72 -3.46 -11.52 -11.10
N GLY A 73 -2.36 -11.29 -10.38
CA GLY A 73 -1.42 -12.34 -10.00
C GLY A 73 -1.96 -13.23 -8.87
N PHE A 74 -2.06 -12.68 -7.67
CA PHE A 74 -2.52 -13.44 -6.49
C PHE A 74 -4.03 -13.58 -6.39
N ARG A 75 -4.79 -12.92 -7.26
CA ARG A 75 -6.26 -12.93 -7.30
C ARG A 75 -6.88 -12.49 -5.97
N SER A 76 -6.23 -11.56 -5.29
CA SER A 76 -6.64 -11.02 -4.00
C SER A 76 -6.97 -9.54 -4.12
N ASN A 77 -8.09 -9.14 -3.52
CA ASN A 77 -8.47 -7.73 -3.35
C ASN A 77 -7.99 -7.14 -2.03
N ASN A 78 -7.19 -7.87 -1.25
CA ASN A 78 -6.59 -7.40 0.00
C ASN A 78 -5.42 -6.44 -0.28
N ILE A 79 -5.72 -5.36 -1.01
CA ILE A 79 -4.82 -4.24 -1.27
C ILE A 79 -5.58 -2.95 -1.00
N ASP A 80 -5.13 -2.18 -0.03
CA ASP A 80 -5.73 -0.88 0.32
C ASP A 80 -4.61 0.08 0.77
N PRO A 81 -4.64 1.36 0.41
CA PRO A 81 -3.57 2.30 0.74
C PRO A 81 -3.83 3.06 2.04
N ASN A 82 -2.80 3.73 2.56
CA ASN A 82 -2.96 4.74 3.61
C ASN A 82 -3.97 5.85 3.25
N ALA A 83 -4.19 6.14 1.96
CA ALA A 83 -5.20 7.10 1.49
C ALA A 83 -6.63 6.74 1.89
N ARG A 84 -6.90 5.48 2.30
CA ARG A 84 -8.15 5.08 2.97
C ARG A 84 -8.46 5.94 4.19
N HIS A 85 -7.44 6.32 4.95
CA HIS A 85 -7.57 7.15 6.14
C HIS A 85 -7.68 8.65 5.83
N CYS A 86 -7.56 9.05 4.55
CA CYS A 86 -7.54 10.44 4.13
C CYS A 86 -8.71 10.75 3.19
N MET A 87 -8.69 10.22 1.97
CA MET A 87 -9.58 10.67 0.88
C MET A 87 -10.82 9.82 0.70
N ALA A 88 -10.97 8.70 1.41
CA ALA A 88 -12.08 7.77 1.19
C ALA A 88 -13.48 8.41 1.32
N SER A 89 -13.68 9.30 2.31
CA SER A 89 -14.95 10.02 2.48
C SER A 89 -15.23 10.95 1.30
N ALA A 90 -14.21 11.66 0.80
CA ALA A 90 -14.33 12.55 -0.35
C ALA A 90 -14.67 11.77 -1.63
N VAL A 91 -13.92 10.70 -1.93
CA VAL A 91 -14.16 9.83 -3.09
C VAL A 91 -15.59 9.30 -3.10
N VAL A 92 -16.09 8.81 -1.95
CA VAL A 92 -17.47 8.32 -1.86
C VAL A 92 -18.48 9.46 -2.07
N GLY A 93 -18.19 10.67 -1.57
CA GLY A 93 -18.99 11.86 -1.83
C GLY A 93 -19.08 12.22 -3.33
N PHE A 94 -17.93 12.19 -4.03
CA PHE A 94 -17.85 12.43 -5.47
C PHE A 94 -18.64 11.37 -6.26
N MET A 95 -18.41 10.08 -5.99
CA MET A 95 -19.12 8.99 -6.69
C MET A 95 -20.63 9.04 -6.50
N ARG A 96 -21.11 9.44 -5.32
CA ARG A 96 -22.55 9.57 -5.03
C ARG A 96 -23.21 10.76 -5.71
N THR A 97 -22.48 11.86 -5.88
CA THR A 97 -23.04 13.15 -6.33
C THR A 97 -22.85 13.34 -7.84
N PHE A 98 -21.69 12.94 -8.36
CA PHE A 98 -21.26 13.21 -9.74
C PHE A 98 -21.00 11.95 -10.57
N GLY A 99 -20.85 10.78 -9.94
CA GLY A 99 -20.57 9.52 -10.64
C GLY A 99 -19.14 9.39 -11.19
N ILE A 100 -18.28 10.38 -10.92
CA ILE A 100 -16.86 10.41 -11.25
C ILE A 100 -16.10 11.04 -10.07
N ASP A 101 -14.85 10.64 -9.88
CA ASP A 101 -13.99 11.10 -8.79
C ASP A 101 -13.22 12.38 -9.16
N GLU A 102 -12.63 13.02 -8.13
CA GLU A 102 -11.83 14.25 -8.15
C GLU A 102 -12.59 15.57 -8.41
N PRO A 103 -12.02 16.72 -7.98
CA PRO A 103 -12.63 18.04 -8.19
C PRO A 103 -12.77 18.42 -9.66
N THR A 104 -13.79 19.22 -9.98
CA THR A 104 -13.99 19.80 -11.31
C THR A 104 -13.25 21.13 -11.53
N GLY A 105 -12.87 21.81 -10.44
CA GLY A 105 -12.08 23.05 -10.47
C GLY A 105 -10.59 22.79 -10.47
N CYS A 106 -9.80 23.85 -10.34
CA CYS A 106 -8.34 23.76 -10.29
C CYS A 106 -7.75 24.89 -9.43
N TYR A 107 -6.43 24.95 -9.30
CA TYR A 107 -5.82 25.95 -8.43
C TYR A 107 -5.96 27.39 -8.93
N ASP A 108 -6.19 27.59 -10.23
CA ASP A 108 -6.47 28.91 -10.83
C ASP A 108 -7.73 29.58 -10.22
N ASP A 109 -8.64 28.81 -9.62
CA ASP A 109 -9.82 29.33 -8.92
C ASP A 109 -9.42 30.21 -7.72
N LEU A 110 -8.21 30.02 -7.18
CA LEU A 110 -7.68 30.83 -6.07
C LEU A 110 -7.40 32.28 -6.49
N GLU A 111 -7.01 32.52 -7.74
CA GLU A 111 -6.76 33.87 -8.26
C GLU A 111 -8.04 34.60 -8.69
N HIS A 112 -9.13 33.86 -8.88
CA HIS A 112 -10.39 34.39 -9.39
C HIS A 112 -11.50 34.49 -8.34
N ALA A 113 -11.34 33.86 -7.17
CA ALA A 113 -12.34 33.89 -6.11
C ALA A 113 -12.28 35.18 -5.29
N ASP A 114 -13.45 35.81 -5.08
CA ASP A 114 -13.60 36.96 -4.18
C ASP A 114 -13.71 36.54 -2.69
N VAL A 115 -14.11 35.29 -2.43
CA VAL A 115 -14.41 34.78 -1.09
C VAL A 115 -13.94 33.33 -0.95
N PHE A 116 -13.26 33.04 0.17
CA PHE A 116 -12.87 31.69 0.57
C PHE A 116 -13.62 31.25 1.83
N VAL A 117 -14.16 30.03 1.82
CA VAL A 117 -14.83 29.42 2.99
C VAL A 117 -14.14 28.10 3.31
N LEU A 118 -13.46 28.04 4.47
CA LEU A 118 -12.69 26.87 4.91
C LEU A 118 -13.50 26.06 5.93
N TRP A 119 -13.95 24.87 5.55
CA TRP A 119 -14.71 23.96 6.41
C TRP A 119 -13.78 23.02 7.20
N GLY A 120 -12.96 23.60 8.09
CA GLY A 120 -12.02 22.84 8.94
C GLY A 120 -10.78 22.30 8.21
N SER A 121 -10.45 22.92 7.07
CA SER A 121 -9.23 22.66 6.29
C SER A 121 -7.98 23.21 6.98
#